data_AF-A0AAW8Z6J6-F1
#
_entry.id   AF-A0AAW8Z6J6-F1
#
_cell.length_a   1.000
_cell.length_b   1.000
_cell.length_c   1.000
_cell.angle_alpha   90.00
_cell.angle_beta   90.00
_cell.angle_gamma   90.00
#
_symmetry.space_group_name_H-M   'P 1'
#
loop_
_entity.id
_entity.type
_entity.pdbx_description
1 polymer ?
#
loop_
_entity_poly.entity_id
_entity_poly.type
_entity_poly.pdbx_seq_one_letter_code
_entity_poly.pdbx_strand_id
1 'polypeptide(L)'
;MKKKDIQFNLRIPEDLKLKIDEAAKVNQRSINAETMSRLYDSFVMDNNIHLEAAKVIENFLQARTPTQRKKDVAERLNFLFNEIKKSLHFKDLTVAELAYKIGESSADSAESWFRAEMEPTFNQLEQIANFLSANSNWLLFGKERPFKVESFRFDENIDKDIRWLLTPNPEKEFLKNQSVKEVKFIRCLNAEGSLIVAKLYSNQYLECFHTPYHISDITGVGGYNSLLYLCLLFKTLKKYHSSYHHPNIYSFLISEEMAKKIWAEETHPLPLIDQLRHIPWMDDLADALPNRSLDEFYWQGFDVLRSRLIKDFNEKEFIKHHWNDSEFHIKHPMNFD
;
A
#
# COMPACT_ATOMS: atom_id res chain seq x y z
N MET A 1 -26.42 12.01 -71.78
CA MET A 1 -25.23 12.89 -71.87
C MET A 1 -24.19 12.20 -72.76
N LYS A 2 -23.77 12.83 -73.87
CA LYS A 2 -22.74 12.28 -74.77
C LYS A 2 -21.40 12.23 -74.02
N LYS A 3 -20.77 11.06 -73.92
CA LYS A 3 -19.38 10.93 -73.45
C LYS A 3 -18.49 11.74 -74.40
N LYS A 4 -17.81 12.76 -73.89
CA LYS A 4 -16.69 13.39 -74.60
C LYS A 4 -15.53 12.40 -74.54
N ASP A 5 -15.34 11.62 -75.59
CA ASP A 5 -14.14 10.80 -75.73
C ASP A 5 -12.96 11.73 -76.01
N ILE A 6 -12.16 11.99 -74.98
CA ILE A 6 -10.90 12.71 -75.10
C ILE A 6 -9.90 11.72 -75.71
N GLN A 7 -9.53 11.92 -76.99
CA GLN A 7 -8.48 11.13 -77.63
C GLN A 7 -7.12 11.56 -77.09
N PHE A 8 -6.48 10.69 -76.30
CA PHE A 8 -5.17 10.92 -75.72
C PHE A 8 -4.10 10.16 -76.54
N ASN A 9 -3.24 10.87 -77.27
CA ASN A 9 -2.12 10.26 -77.98
C ASN A 9 -0.92 10.13 -77.02
N LEU A 10 -0.82 8.99 -76.34
CA LEU A 10 0.29 8.67 -75.44
C LEU A 10 1.50 8.20 -76.25
N ARG A 11 2.64 8.92 -76.19
CA ARG A 11 3.92 8.38 -76.66
C ARG A 11 4.52 7.51 -75.57
N ILE A 12 4.58 6.21 -75.80
CA ILE A 12 5.08 5.22 -74.85
C ILE A 12 6.43 4.69 -75.36
N PRO A 13 7.44 4.54 -74.49
CA PRO A 13 8.68 3.84 -74.80
C PRO A 13 8.43 2.43 -75.36
N GLU A 14 9.28 1.99 -76.29
CA GLU A 14 9.08 0.75 -77.05
C GLU A 14 9.13 -0.51 -76.18
N ASP A 15 10.01 -0.51 -75.19
CA ASP A 15 10.13 -1.55 -74.15
C ASP A 15 8.86 -1.67 -73.30
N LEU A 16 8.26 -0.54 -72.94
CA LEU A 16 7.04 -0.51 -72.13
C LEU A 16 5.82 -0.95 -72.96
N LYS A 17 5.80 -0.61 -74.25
CA LYS A 17 4.77 -1.04 -75.20
C LYS A 17 4.77 -2.56 -75.38
N LEU A 18 5.96 -3.17 -75.47
CA LEU A 18 6.10 -4.63 -75.55
C LEU A 18 5.55 -5.32 -74.30
N LYS A 19 5.88 -4.82 -73.11
CA LYS A 19 5.36 -5.36 -71.84
C LYS A 19 3.83 -5.26 -71.73
N ILE A 20 3.24 -4.17 -72.21
CA ILE A 20 1.79 -4.00 -72.23
C ILE A 20 1.15 -4.96 -73.26
N ASP A 21 1.76 -5.16 -74.43
CA ASP A 21 1.24 -6.09 -75.44
C ASP A 21 1.26 -7.55 -74.97
N GLU A 22 2.35 -7.98 -74.33
CA GLU A 22 2.45 -9.30 -73.71
C GLU A 22 1.40 -9.49 -72.61
N ALA A 23 1.25 -8.50 -71.72
CA ALA A 23 0.24 -8.54 -70.67
C ALA A 23 -1.20 -8.53 -71.22
N ALA A 24 -1.47 -7.76 -72.27
CA ALA A 24 -2.78 -7.69 -72.91
C ALA A 24 -3.17 -9.04 -73.54
N LYS A 25 -2.21 -9.76 -74.14
CA LYS A 25 -2.42 -11.13 -74.67
C LYS A 25 -2.72 -12.12 -73.57
N VAL A 26 -1.96 -12.09 -72.47
CA VAL A 26 -2.18 -12.97 -71.31
C VAL A 26 -3.55 -12.73 -70.68
N ASN A 27 -3.95 -11.46 -70.56
CA ASN A 27 -5.21 -11.06 -69.93
C ASN A 27 -6.41 -11.07 -70.90
N GLN A 28 -6.21 -11.47 -72.15
CA GLN A 28 -7.24 -11.49 -73.22
C GLN A 28 -7.97 -10.15 -73.40
N ARG A 29 -7.22 -9.04 -73.34
CA ARG A 29 -7.72 -7.67 -73.47
C ARG A 29 -7.07 -6.95 -74.64
N SER A 30 -7.70 -5.88 -75.12
CA SER A 30 -7.02 -4.97 -76.05
C SER A 30 -5.93 -4.18 -75.30
N ILE A 31 -4.86 -3.79 -76.01
CA ILE A 31 -3.76 -3.00 -75.46
C ILE A 31 -4.28 -1.73 -74.77
N ASN A 32 -5.27 -1.06 -75.37
CA ASN A 32 -5.88 0.14 -74.80
C ASN A 32 -6.65 -0.17 -73.51
N ALA A 33 -7.39 -1.28 -73.47
CA ALA A 33 -8.12 -1.70 -72.27
C ALA A 33 -7.16 -2.11 -71.13
N GLU A 34 -6.06 -2.80 -71.45
CA GLU A 34 -5.03 -3.17 -70.46
C GLU A 34 -4.29 -1.93 -69.93
N THR A 35 -3.94 -0.98 -70.79
CA THR A 35 -3.31 0.29 -70.39
C THR A 35 -4.21 1.07 -69.44
N MET A 36 -5.50 1.17 -69.78
CA MET A 36 -6.45 1.91 -68.95
C MET A 36 -6.73 1.22 -67.61
N SER A 37 -6.79 -0.13 -67.60
CA SER A 37 -6.90 -0.92 -66.36
C SER A 37 -5.71 -0.64 -65.46
N ARG A 38 -4.47 -0.75 -65.96
CA ARG A 38 -3.26 -0.52 -65.15
C ARG A 38 -3.14 0.91 -64.66
N LEU A 39 -3.52 1.88 -65.49
CA LEU A 39 -3.55 3.27 -65.09
C LEU A 39 -4.56 3.48 -63.95
N TYR A 40 -5.76 2.92 -64.08
CA TYR A 40 -6.78 2.94 -63.03
C TYR A 40 -6.28 2.26 -61.75
N ASP A 41 -5.72 1.06 -61.88
CA ASP A 41 -5.15 0.28 -60.78
C ASP A 41 -4.00 1.03 -60.09
N SER A 42 -3.21 1.81 -60.82
CA SER A 42 -2.14 2.64 -60.24
C SER A 42 -2.67 3.73 -59.32
N PHE A 43 -3.81 4.36 -59.66
CA PHE A 43 -4.45 5.37 -58.80
C PHE A 43 -5.22 4.75 -57.62
N VAL A 44 -5.69 3.50 -57.75
CA VAL A 44 -6.38 2.77 -56.68
C VAL A 44 -5.37 2.16 -55.69
N MET A 45 -4.24 1.64 -56.18
CA MET A 45 -3.17 1.06 -55.37
C MET A 45 -2.49 2.10 -54.48
N ASP A 46 -2.20 3.31 -54.98
CA ASP A 46 -1.54 4.36 -54.20
C ASP A 46 -2.38 4.76 -52.96
N ASN A 47 -3.69 4.90 -53.14
CA ASN A 47 -4.60 5.25 -52.04
C ASN A 47 -4.83 4.08 -51.05
N ASN A 48 -4.83 2.83 -51.53
CA ASN A 48 -5.03 1.67 -50.67
C ASN A 48 -3.78 1.30 -49.86
N ILE A 49 -2.57 1.39 -50.43
CA ILE A 49 -1.32 1.04 -49.73
C ILE A 49 -1.10 1.96 -48.53
N HIS A 50 -1.32 3.27 -48.68
CA HIS A 50 -1.19 4.21 -47.57
C HIS A 50 -2.25 3.99 -46.48
N LEU A 51 -3.49 3.67 -46.86
CA LEU A 51 -4.58 3.40 -45.92
C LEU A 51 -4.38 2.07 -45.19
N GLU A 52 -3.87 1.05 -45.88
CA GLU A 52 -3.59 -0.27 -45.34
C GLU A 52 -2.35 -0.26 -44.44
N ALA A 53 -1.29 0.46 -44.83
CA ALA A 53 -0.14 0.73 -43.96
C ALA A 53 -0.54 1.54 -42.72
N ALA A 54 -1.37 2.58 -42.87
CA ALA A 54 -1.90 3.34 -41.73
C ALA A 54 -2.75 2.47 -40.79
N LYS A 55 -3.60 1.58 -41.32
CA LYS A 55 -4.38 0.62 -40.53
C LYS A 55 -3.50 -0.42 -39.84
N VAL A 56 -2.44 -0.91 -40.48
CA VAL A 56 -1.49 -1.83 -39.86
C VAL A 56 -0.74 -1.13 -38.72
N ILE A 57 -0.29 0.11 -38.94
CA ILE A 57 0.35 0.93 -37.90
C ILE A 57 -0.65 1.23 -36.78
N GLU A 58 -1.88 1.61 -37.09
CA GLU A 58 -2.93 1.90 -36.12
C GLU A 58 -3.30 0.66 -35.30
N ASN A 59 -3.48 -0.51 -35.93
CA ASN A 59 -3.70 -1.77 -35.24
C ASN A 59 -2.51 -2.16 -34.37
N PHE A 60 -1.28 -1.94 -34.86
CA PHE A 60 -0.06 -2.18 -34.10
C PHE A 60 0.08 -1.24 -32.91
N LEU A 61 -0.29 0.03 -33.07
CA LEU A 61 -0.32 1.03 -32.01
C LEU A 61 -1.44 0.75 -31.01
N GLN A 62 -2.65 0.39 -31.45
CA GLN A 62 -3.76 0.02 -30.57
C GLN A 62 -3.45 -1.24 -29.77
N ALA A 63 -2.84 -2.27 -30.39
CA ALA A 63 -2.41 -3.48 -29.68
C ALA A 63 -1.32 -3.21 -28.63
N ARG A 64 -0.54 -2.14 -28.80
CA ARG A 64 0.52 -1.71 -27.88
C ARG A 64 0.14 -0.53 -26.99
N THR A 65 -1.03 0.07 -27.20
CA THR A 65 -1.52 1.17 -26.36
C THR A 65 -1.90 0.55 -25.02
N PRO A 66 -1.32 1.02 -23.91
CA PRO A 66 -1.71 0.53 -22.59
C PRO A 66 -3.22 0.60 -22.44
N THR A 67 -3.84 -0.54 -22.14
CA THR A 67 -5.26 -0.57 -21.80
C THR A 67 -5.51 0.38 -20.62
N GLN A 68 -6.72 0.92 -20.51
CA GLN A 68 -7.05 1.80 -19.38
C GLN A 68 -6.71 1.13 -18.04
N ARG A 69 -7.00 -0.17 -17.93
CA ARG A 69 -6.62 -0.99 -16.77
C ARG A 69 -5.13 -1.00 -16.47
N LYS A 70 -4.25 -1.16 -17.48
CA LYS A 70 -2.79 -1.12 -17.26
C LYS A 70 -2.35 0.23 -16.72
N LYS A 71 -2.90 1.32 -17.24
CA LYS A 71 -2.63 2.68 -16.76
C LYS A 71 -3.08 2.84 -15.31
N ASP A 72 -4.32 2.46 -15.00
CA ASP A 72 -4.87 2.58 -13.65
C ASP A 72 -4.10 1.75 -12.63
N VAL A 73 -3.65 0.54 -12.99
CA VAL A 73 -2.80 -0.29 -12.12
C VAL A 73 -1.42 0.34 -11.93
N ALA A 74 -0.77 0.80 -13.00
CA ALA A 74 0.52 1.45 -12.93
C ALA A 74 0.49 2.73 -12.09
N GLU A 75 -0.55 3.57 -12.23
CA GLU A 75 -0.75 4.77 -11.42
C GLU A 75 -0.86 4.42 -9.93
N ARG A 76 -1.63 3.39 -9.58
CA ARG A 76 -1.76 2.92 -8.20
C ARG A 76 -0.45 2.33 -7.65
N LEU A 77 0.30 1.59 -8.45
CA LEU A 77 1.63 1.09 -8.07
C LEU A 77 2.60 2.25 -7.79
N ASN A 78 2.67 3.23 -8.70
CA ASN A 78 3.50 4.42 -8.54
C ASN A 78 3.10 5.20 -7.28
N PHE A 79 1.80 5.34 -7.03
CA PHE A 79 1.29 5.97 -5.82
C PHE A 79 1.80 5.27 -4.55
N LEU A 80 1.58 3.96 -4.41
CA LEU A 80 2.02 3.20 -3.23
C LEU A 80 3.54 3.26 -3.04
N PHE A 81 4.28 3.13 -4.14
CA PHE A 81 5.73 3.15 -4.11
C PHE A 81 6.27 4.53 -3.70
N ASN A 82 5.67 5.61 -4.18
CA ASN A 82 6.04 6.97 -3.77
C ASN A 82 5.65 7.27 -2.32
N GLU A 83 4.51 6.75 -1.84
CA GLU A 83 4.11 6.90 -0.44
C GLU A 83 5.06 6.16 0.51
N ILE A 84 5.40 4.90 0.23
CA ILE A 84 6.27 4.13 1.13
C ILE A 84 7.69 4.70 1.18
N LYS A 85 8.21 5.25 0.07
CA LYS A 85 9.56 5.82 0.01
C LYS A 85 9.75 7.05 0.90
N LYS A 86 8.67 7.63 1.43
CA LYS A 86 8.76 8.68 2.45
C LYS A 86 9.18 8.14 3.82
N SER A 87 9.11 6.83 4.03
CA SER A 87 9.56 6.14 5.26
C SER A 87 11.08 6.01 5.30
N LEU A 88 11.64 6.05 6.50
CA LEU A 88 13.07 5.84 6.74
C LEU A 88 13.55 4.46 6.28
N HIS A 89 12.68 3.45 6.35
CA HIS A 89 12.99 2.07 5.99
C HIS A 89 13.05 1.81 4.49
N PHE A 90 12.36 2.65 3.70
CA PHE A 90 12.15 2.42 2.26
C PHE A 90 12.64 3.57 1.39
N LYS A 91 13.28 4.60 1.95
CA LYS A 91 13.78 5.76 1.20
C LYS A 91 14.60 5.42 -0.04
N ASP A 92 15.43 4.38 0.06
CA ASP A 92 16.35 3.94 -0.98
C ASP A 92 15.79 2.78 -1.80
N LEU A 93 14.55 2.34 -1.52
CA LEU A 93 13.91 1.23 -2.23
C LEU A 93 13.83 1.52 -3.73
N THR A 94 14.28 0.54 -4.50
CA THR A 94 14.18 0.50 -5.97
C THR A 94 13.11 -0.49 -6.43
N VAL A 95 12.61 -0.32 -7.66
CA VAL A 95 11.64 -1.26 -8.26
C VAL A 95 12.26 -2.66 -8.42
N ALA A 96 13.57 -2.72 -8.70
CA ALA A 96 14.32 -3.98 -8.76
C ALA A 96 14.37 -4.72 -7.41
N GLU A 97 14.59 -3.99 -6.31
CA GLU A 97 14.55 -4.58 -4.96
C GLU A 97 13.14 -5.03 -4.58
N LEU A 98 12.11 -4.25 -4.92
CA LEU A 98 10.72 -4.66 -4.75
C LEU A 98 10.46 -5.99 -5.48
N ALA A 99 10.84 -6.08 -6.77
CA ALA A 99 10.68 -7.28 -7.59
C ALA A 99 11.37 -8.49 -6.94
N TYR A 100 12.61 -8.32 -6.49
CA TYR A 100 13.34 -9.38 -5.79
C TYR A 100 12.64 -9.81 -4.50
N LYS A 101 12.12 -8.86 -3.71
CA LYS A 101 11.45 -9.13 -2.43
C LYS A 101 10.12 -9.85 -2.57
N ILE A 102 9.39 -9.62 -3.66
CA ILE A 102 8.14 -10.35 -3.96
C ILE A 102 8.39 -11.69 -4.67
N GLY A 103 9.65 -12.03 -4.98
CA GLY A 103 10.04 -13.31 -5.57
C GLY A 103 10.07 -13.34 -7.10
N GLU A 104 10.16 -12.18 -7.76
CA GLU A 104 10.29 -12.12 -9.21
C GLU A 104 11.67 -12.57 -9.69
N SER A 105 11.68 -13.20 -10.86
CA SER A 105 12.90 -13.65 -11.53
C SER A 105 13.64 -12.54 -12.27
N SER A 106 12.96 -11.43 -12.58
CA SER A 106 13.52 -10.29 -13.31
C SER A 106 12.92 -8.97 -12.85
N ALA A 107 13.78 -7.95 -12.72
CA ALA A 107 13.35 -6.58 -12.46
C ALA A 107 12.69 -5.92 -13.68
N ASP A 108 12.96 -6.40 -14.89
CA ASP A 108 12.46 -5.82 -16.14
C ASP A 108 10.93 -5.86 -16.21
N SER A 109 10.34 -7.00 -15.81
CA SER A 109 8.88 -7.13 -15.75
C SER A 109 8.27 -6.13 -14.77
N ALA A 110 8.89 -5.96 -13.59
CA ALA A 110 8.44 -5.00 -12.61
C ALA A 110 8.51 -3.57 -13.15
N GLU A 111 9.64 -3.17 -13.74
CA GLU A 111 9.79 -1.85 -14.39
C GLU A 111 8.71 -1.59 -15.44
N SER A 112 8.38 -2.57 -16.28
CA SER A 112 7.30 -2.45 -17.26
C SER A 112 5.91 -2.33 -16.63
N TRP A 113 5.67 -2.87 -15.43
CA TRP A 113 4.41 -2.66 -14.69
C TRP A 113 4.24 -1.19 -14.28
N PHE A 114 5.30 -0.58 -13.75
CA PHE A 114 5.28 0.83 -13.33
C PHE A 114 5.14 1.80 -14.52
N ARG A 115 5.48 1.35 -15.74
CA ARG A 115 5.32 2.12 -17.00
C ARG A 115 4.01 1.86 -17.74
N ALA A 116 3.13 1.02 -17.19
CA ALA A 116 1.89 0.56 -17.83
C ALA A 116 2.09 -0.23 -19.15
N GLU A 117 3.29 -0.72 -19.42
CA GLU A 117 3.60 -1.53 -20.62
C GLU A 117 3.07 -2.95 -20.44
N MET A 118 3.18 -3.47 -19.22
CA MET A 118 2.77 -4.82 -18.82
C MET A 118 1.83 -4.74 -17.61
N GLU A 119 0.90 -5.68 -17.50
CA GLU A 119 0.07 -5.83 -16.30
C GLU A 119 0.67 -6.91 -15.41
N PRO A 120 0.87 -6.67 -14.10
CA PRO A 120 1.15 -7.74 -13.16
C PRO A 120 -0.06 -8.68 -13.03
N THR A 121 0.21 -9.95 -12.76
CA THR A 121 -0.83 -10.92 -12.40
C THR A 121 -1.48 -10.56 -11.06
N PHE A 122 -2.68 -11.11 -10.79
CA PHE A 122 -3.34 -10.89 -9.50
C PHE A 122 -2.49 -11.33 -8.31
N ASN A 123 -1.82 -12.48 -8.40
CA ASN A 123 -0.93 -12.96 -7.34
C ASN A 123 0.25 -11.99 -7.10
N GLN A 124 0.83 -11.43 -8.18
CA GLN A 124 1.89 -10.43 -8.07
C GLN A 124 1.38 -9.14 -7.41
N LEU A 125 0.18 -8.68 -7.77
CA LEU A 125 -0.44 -7.51 -7.12
C LEU A 125 -0.70 -7.76 -5.63
N GLU A 126 -1.15 -8.95 -5.24
CA GLU A 126 -1.33 -9.32 -3.82
C GLU A 126 0.01 -9.34 -3.07
N GLN A 127 1.06 -9.91 -3.66
CA GLN A 127 2.40 -9.90 -3.05
C GLN A 127 2.95 -8.48 -2.89
N ILE A 128 2.74 -7.61 -3.87
CA ILE A 128 3.13 -6.19 -3.78
C ILE A 128 2.33 -5.49 -2.67
N ALA A 129 1.01 -5.70 -2.59
CA ALA A 129 0.18 -5.12 -1.54
C ALA A 129 0.65 -5.58 -0.15
N ASN A 130 0.95 -6.86 0.01
CA ASN A 130 1.48 -7.42 1.25
C ASN A 130 2.87 -6.89 1.60
N PHE A 131 3.73 -6.60 0.62
CA PHE A 131 5.05 -6.01 0.88
C PHE A 131 4.94 -4.52 1.26
N LEU A 132 4.06 -3.77 0.59
CA LEU A 132 3.90 -2.32 0.77
C LEU A 132 2.87 -1.94 1.85
N SER A 133 2.37 -2.91 2.61
CA SER A 133 1.29 -2.73 3.60
C SER A 133 0.04 -2.02 3.06
N ALA A 134 -0.28 -2.28 1.80
CA ALA A 134 -1.40 -1.67 1.10
C ALA A 134 -2.64 -2.57 1.11
N ASN A 135 -3.80 -1.95 0.85
CA ASN A 135 -5.04 -2.66 0.65
C ASN A 135 -5.09 -3.33 -0.73
N SER A 136 -5.13 -4.66 -0.74
CA SER A 136 -5.22 -5.47 -1.95
C SER A 136 -6.45 -5.13 -2.81
N ASN A 137 -7.63 -4.88 -2.22
CA ASN A 137 -8.82 -4.52 -3.00
C ASN A 137 -8.64 -3.22 -3.78
N TRP A 138 -7.94 -2.26 -3.18
CA TRP A 138 -7.61 -1.00 -3.83
C TRP A 138 -6.60 -1.18 -4.93
N LEU A 139 -5.53 -1.97 -4.71
CA LEU A 139 -4.51 -2.19 -5.74
C LEU A 139 -5.00 -3.06 -6.90
N LEU A 140 -5.82 -4.08 -6.65
CA LEU A 140 -6.32 -4.99 -7.70
C LEU A 140 -7.48 -4.39 -8.50
N PHE A 141 -8.42 -3.74 -7.82
CA PHE A 141 -9.72 -3.37 -8.39
C PHE A 141 -10.07 -1.88 -8.30
N GLY A 142 -9.29 -1.08 -7.57
CA GLY A 142 -9.54 0.35 -7.40
C GLY A 142 -10.70 0.62 -6.47
N LYS A 143 -11.03 -0.34 -5.60
CA LYS A 143 -12.11 -0.25 -4.62
C LYS A 143 -11.54 0.09 -3.24
N GLU A 144 -12.35 0.68 -2.37
CA GLU A 144 -11.93 1.08 -1.02
C GLU A 144 -10.81 2.13 -1.03
N ARG A 145 -9.95 2.14 -0.01
CA ARG A 145 -8.85 3.09 0.18
C ARG A 145 -7.48 2.39 0.06
N PRO A 146 -6.41 3.13 -0.30
CA PRO A 146 -5.09 2.54 -0.54
C PRO A 146 -4.49 1.81 0.66
N PHE A 147 -4.78 2.27 1.87
CA PHE A 147 -4.35 1.66 3.11
C PHE A 147 -5.56 1.22 3.92
N LYS A 148 -5.32 0.51 5.03
CA LYS A 148 -6.37 0.03 5.91
C LYS A 148 -5.96 0.27 7.35
N VAL A 149 -6.85 0.88 8.13
CA VAL A 149 -6.71 1.02 9.58
C VAL A 149 -7.83 0.22 10.22
N GLU A 150 -7.47 -0.89 10.84
CA GLU A 150 -8.47 -1.83 11.35
C GLU A 150 -9.01 -1.38 12.71
N SER A 151 -10.30 -1.60 12.95
CA SER A 151 -10.90 -1.40 14.27
C SER A 151 -10.47 -2.54 15.17
N PHE A 152 -9.90 -2.20 16.33
CA PHE A 152 -9.50 -3.20 17.31
C PHE A 152 -9.86 -2.76 18.73
N ARG A 153 -10.42 -3.69 19.49
CA ARG A 153 -10.68 -3.55 20.93
C ARG A 153 -10.03 -4.72 21.62
N PHE A 154 -9.24 -4.44 22.66
CA PHE A 154 -8.68 -5.47 23.53
C PHE A 154 -9.81 -6.25 24.20
N ASP A 155 -9.58 -7.53 24.44
CA ASP A 155 -10.52 -8.41 25.13
C ASP A 155 -10.64 -8.06 26.63
N GLU A 156 -9.78 -7.16 27.13
CA GLU A 156 -9.59 -6.86 28.55
C GLU A 156 -9.17 -8.13 29.32
N ASN A 157 -8.41 -8.98 28.64
CA ASN A 157 -7.81 -10.20 29.15
C ASN A 157 -6.30 -10.14 28.89
N ILE A 158 -5.53 -9.98 29.98
CA ILE A 158 -4.09 -9.73 29.91
C ILE A 158 -3.36 -10.77 29.06
N ASP A 159 -3.68 -12.05 29.22
CA ASP A 159 -2.97 -13.14 28.55
C ASP A 159 -3.23 -13.12 27.05
N LYS A 160 -4.51 -12.95 26.66
CA LYS A 160 -4.90 -12.87 25.25
C LYS A 160 -4.35 -11.62 24.58
N ASP A 161 -4.44 -10.48 25.26
CA ASP A 161 -4.06 -9.19 24.70
C ASP A 161 -2.55 -9.04 24.56
N ILE A 162 -1.77 -9.53 25.52
CA ILE A 162 -0.30 -9.60 25.40
C ILE A 162 0.07 -10.54 24.26
N ARG A 163 -0.57 -11.71 24.17
CA ARG A 163 -0.31 -12.64 23.07
C ARG A 163 -0.61 -12.00 21.71
N TRP A 164 -1.75 -11.31 21.59
CA TRP A 164 -2.13 -10.62 20.36
C TRP A 164 -1.14 -9.51 19.97
N LEU A 165 -0.66 -8.72 20.94
CA LEU A 165 0.31 -7.65 20.67
C LEU A 165 1.66 -8.20 20.20
N LEU A 166 2.14 -9.25 20.86
CA LEU A 166 3.52 -9.72 20.72
C LEU A 166 3.70 -10.82 19.67
N THR A 167 2.62 -11.46 19.23
CA THR A 167 2.67 -12.53 18.22
C THR A 167 2.05 -12.09 16.89
N PRO A 168 2.40 -12.75 15.77
CA PRO A 168 1.85 -12.38 14.47
C PRO A 168 0.36 -12.63 14.36
N ASN A 169 -0.29 -11.84 13.50
CA ASN A 169 -1.70 -12.03 13.19
C ASN A 169 -1.93 -13.40 12.52
N PRO A 170 -2.66 -14.34 13.15
CA PRO A 170 -2.86 -15.68 12.61
C PRO A 170 -3.75 -15.71 11.36
N GLU A 171 -4.54 -14.66 11.12
CA GLU A 171 -5.43 -14.56 9.95
C GLU A 171 -4.68 -14.21 8.66
N LYS A 172 -3.44 -13.71 8.77
CA LYS A 172 -2.61 -13.29 7.64
C LYS A 172 -1.51 -14.33 7.39
N GLU A 173 -1.77 -15.26 6.49
CA GLU A 173 -0.86 -16.39 6.20
C GLU A 173 0.57 -15.93 5.85
N PHE A 174 0.73 -14.82 5.12
CA PHE A 174 2.04 -14.27 4.77
C PHE A 174 2.86 -13.74 5.96
N LEU A 175 2.23 -13.56 7.14
CA LEU A 175 2.89 -13.16 8.39
C LEU A 175 3.23 -14.36 9.30
N LYS A 176 2.80 -15.59 8.95
CA LYS A 176 2.95 -16.77 9.81
C LYS A 176 4.40 -17.06 10.23
N ASN A 177 5.36 -16.76 9.36
CA ASN A 177 6.79 -16.95 9.61
C ASN A 177 7.52 -15.64 9.94
N GLN A 178 6.78 -14.57 10.26
CA GLN A 178 7.35 -13.28 10.62
C GLN A 178 7.27 -13.09 12.12
N SER A 179 8.18 -12.31 12.70
CA SER A 179 8.10 -11.89 14.10
C SER A 179 7.59 -10.45 14.19
N VAL A 180 6.82 -10.11 15.22
CA VAL A 180 6.56 -8.71 15.56
C VAL A 180 7.89 -8.10 16.03
N LYS A 181 8.34 -7.01 15.41
CA LYS A 181 9.57 -6.30 15.79
C LYS A 181 9.28 -5.13 16.70
N GLU A 182 8.21 -4.39 16.42
CA GLU A 182 7.85 -3.21 17.18
C GLU A 182 6.34 -3.14 17.39
N VAL A 183 5.94 -2.72 18.58
CA VAL A 183 4.56 -2.33 18.91
C VAL A 183 4.59 -0.86 19.32
N LYS A 184 3.81 -0.04 18.64
CA LYS A 184 3.78 1.41 18.80
C LYS A 184 2.42 1.84 19.33
N PHE A 185 2.40 2.44 20.51
CA PHE A 185 1.23 3.09 21.09
C PHE A 185 1.30 4.59 20.79
N ILE A 186 0.33 5.10 20.04
CA ILE A 186 0.35 6.46 19.52
C ILE A 186 -0.89 7.19 20.05
N ARG A 187 -0.70 8.11 20.98
CA ARG A 187 -1.78 8.93 21.53
C ARG A 187 -1.94 10.20 20.69
N CYS A 188 -3.17 10.45 20.24
CA CYS A 188 -3.54 11.68 19.55
C CYS A 188 -3.60 12.87 20.52
N LEU A 189 -3.09 14.02 20.11
CA LEU A 189 -3.21 15.30 20.83
C LEU A 189 -4.57 15.98 20.58
N ASN A 190 -5.64 15.20 20.56
CA ASN A 190 -7.01 15.69 20.60
C ASN A 190 -7.54 15.67 22.05
N ALA A 191 -8.70 16.29 22.27
CA ALA A 191 -9.28 16.39 23.62
C ALA A 191 -9.51 15.02 24.28
N GLU A 192 -9.90 14.02 23.50
CA GLU A 192 -10.22 12.67 23.99
C GLU A 192 -8.97 11.81 24.24
N GLY A 193 -7.82 12.16 23.65
CA GLY A 193 -6.62 11.35 23.72
C GLY A 193 -6.75 10.00 23.01
N SER A 194 -7.34 9.99 21.81
CA SER A 194 -7.59 8.75 21.05
C SER A 194 -6.31 7.95 20.83
N LEU A 195 -6.39 6.63 20.95
CA LEU A 195 -5.25 5.73 20.83
C LEU A 195 -5.23 4.97 19.50
N ILE A 196 -4.11 5.06 18.79
CA ILE A 196 -3.74 4.22 17.66
C ILE A 196 -2.69 3.21 18.14
N VAL A 197 -2.82 1.96 17.70
CA VAL A 197 -1.83 0.90 17.93
C VAL A 197 -1.28 0.46 16.59
N ALA A 198 0.03 0.34 16.46
CA ALA A 198 0.65 -0.16 15.23
C ALA A 198 1.66 -1.27 15.52
N LYS A 199 1.66 -2.32 14.69
CA LYS A 199 2.58 -3.45 14.76
C LYS A 199 3.46 -3.45 13.52
N LEU A 200 4.77 -3.33 13.71
CA LEU A 200 5.77 -3.45 12.65
C LEU A 200 6.39 -4.84 12.72
N TYR A 201 6.39 -5.54 11.59
CA TYR A 201 6.86 -6.91 11.46
C TYR A 201 8.30 -6.99 10.93
N SER A 202 8.94 -8.16 11.05
CA SER A 202 10.29 -8.41 10.55
C SER A 202 10.47 -8.16 9.04
N ASN A 203 9.41 -8.38 8.26
CA ASN A 203 9.36 -8.09 6.84
C ASN A 203 9.00 -6.62 6.51
N GLN A 204 8.96 -5.73 7.51
CA GLN A 204 8.56 -4.33 7.37
C GLN A 204 7.08 -4.10 7.04
N TYR A 205 6.24 -5.13 7.11
CA TYR A 205 4.79 -4.94 7.03
C TYR A 205 4.29 -4.19 8.27
N LEU A 206 3.38 -3.24 8.08
CA LEU A 206 2.75 -2.48 9.14
C LEU A 206 1.26 -2.82 9.23
N GLU A 207 0.83 -3.28 10.40
CA GLU A 207 -0.60 -3.24 10.76
C GLU A 207 -0.86 -2.00 11.62
N CYS A 208 -1.90 -1.26 11.30
CA CYS A 208 -2.32 -0.09 12.04
C CYS A 208 -3.77 -0.25 12.48
N PHE A 209 -4.03 0.07 13.74
CA PHE A 209 -5.31 -0.14 14.39
C PHE A 209 -5.80 1.15 15.03
N HIS A 210 -7.09 1.44 14.85
CA HIS A 210 -7.77 2.43 15.67
C HIS A 210 -8.46 1.70 16.83
N THR A 211 -8.44 2.30 18.01
CA THR A 211 -9.01 1.66 19.21
C THR A 211 -10.05 2.57 19.86
N PRO A 212 -11.01 2.01 20.63
CA PRO A 212 -12.00 2.82 21.35
C PRO A 212 -11.43 3.45 22.64
N TYR A 213 -10.11 3.37 22.88
CA TYR A 213 -9.49 3.85 24.11
C TYR A 213 -9.19 5.35 23.99
N HIS A 214 -9.62 6.07 25.03
CA HIS A 214 -9.42 7.50 25.21
C HIS A 214 -8.53 7.73 26.43
N ILE A 215 -7.32 8.22 26.20
CA ILE A 215 -6.32 8.50 27.25
C ILE A 215 -6.51 9.96 27.68
N SER A 216 -7.61 10.21 28.40
CA SER A 216 -7.99 11.50 28.95
C SER A 216 -8.94 11.34 30.13
N ASP A 217 -9.14 12.42 30.89
CA ASP A 217 -10.14 12.48 31.96
C ASP A 217 -11.58 12.64 31.44
N ILE A 218 -11.77 12.79 30.13
CA ILE A 218 -13.09 12.92 29.48
C ILE A 218 -13.62 11.52 29.15
N THR A 219 -13.62 10.62 30.14
CA THR A 219 -14.09 9.25 29.97
C THR A 219 -15.24 8.93 30.93
N GLY A 220 -16.29 8.28 30.41
CA GLY A 220 -17.32 7.69 31.26
C GLY A 220 -16.75 6.54 32.11
N VAL A 221 -17.50 6.09 33.11
CA VAL A 221 -17.05 5.05 34.08
C VAL A 221 -16.51 3.80 33.39
N GLY A 222 -17.16 3.33 32.32
CA GLY A 222 -16.69 2.20 31.53
C GLY A 222 -15.34 2.44 30.85
N GLY A 223 -15.19 3.56 30.15
CA GLY A 223 -13.93 3.94 29.49
C GLY A 223 -12.77 4.12 30.47
N TYR A 224 -13.06 4.64 31.67
CA TYR A 224 -12.06 4.78 32.72
C TYR A 224 -11.57 3.41 33.25
N ASN A 225 -12.45 2.42 33.38
CA ASN A 225 -12.03 1.05 33.74
C ASN A 225 -11.16 0.42 32.63
N SER A 226 -11.53 0.62 31.37
CA SER A 226 -10.72 0.19 30.23
C SER A 226 -9.35 0.88 30.22
N LEU A 227 -9.25 2.12 30.68
CA LEU A 227 -7.98 2.84 30.83
C LEU A 227 -7.11 2.28 31.97
N LEU A 228 -7.71 1.91 33.10
CA LEU A 228 -6.99 1.21 34.18
C LEU A 228 -6.45 -0.15 33.71
N TYR A 229 -7.25 -0.88 32.93
CA TYR A 229 -6.81 -2.11 32.26
C TYR A 229 -5.61 -1.83 31.33
N LEU A 230 -5.69 -0.80 30.50
CA LEU A 230 -4.62 -0.42 29.58
C LEU A 230 -3.31 -0.09 30.34
N CYS A 231 -3.40 0.57 31.50
CA CYS A 231 -2.25 0.81 32.38
C CYS A 231 -1.65 -0.50 32.90
N LEU A 232 -2.49 -1.47 33.28
CA LEU A 232 -2.03 -2.80 33.71
C LEU A 232 -1.33 -3.52 32.56
N LEU A 233 -1.88 -3.46 31.36
CA LEU A 233 -1.27 -4.01 30.15
C LEU A 233 0.12 -3.40 29.90
N PHE A 234 0.25 -2.07 29.93
CA PHE A 234 1.53 -1.38 29.76
C PHE A 234 2.59 -1.80 30.79
N LYS A 235 2.23 -1.82 32.07
CA LYS A 235 3.15 -2.28 33.12
C LYS A 235 3.55 -3.74 32.93
N THR A 236 2.64 -4.56 32.42
CA THR A 236 2.92 -5.97 32.16
C THR A 236 3.87 -6.14 30.98
N LEU A 237 3.66 -5.39 29.88
CA LEU A 237 4.58 -5.35 28.72
C LEU A 237 5.99 -4.91 29.13
N LYS A 238 6.11 -3.92 30.02
CA LYS A 238 7.40 -3.45 30.56
C LYS A 238 8.21 -4.57 31.22
N LYS A 239 7.55 -5.51 31.91
CA LYS A 239 8.23 -6.66 32.52
C LYS A 239 8.86 -7.60 31.47
N TYR A 240 8.32 -7.67 30.25
CA TYR A 240 8.87 -8.48 29.15
C TYR A 240 10.01 -7.80 28.38
N HIS A 241 10.24 -6.50 28.59
CA HIS A 241 11.28 -5.72 27.89
C HIS A 241 12.72 -6.24 28.15
N SER A 242 12.92 -7.06 29.19
CA SER A 242 14.22 -7.65 29.53
C SER A 242 14.48 -9.00 28.86
N SER A 243 13.47 -9.59 28.21
CA SER A 243 13.59 -10.91 27.56
C SER A 243 14.20 -10.78 26.16
N TYR A 244 15.19 -11.62 25.87
CA TYR A 244 15.79 -11.72 24.54
C TYR A 244 14.69 -12.05 23.50
N HIS A 245 14.74 -11.42 22.32
CA HIS A 245 13.75 -11.54 21.24
C HIS A 245 12.35 -10.94 21.46
N HIS A 246 12.10 -10.20 22.54
CA HIS A 246 10.83 -9.46 22.70
C HIS A 246 10.71 -8.27 21.71
N PRO A 247 9.52 -8.01 21.15
CA PRO A 247 9.28 -6.81 20.34
C PRO A 247 9.59 -5.50 21.10
N ASN A 248 10.15 -4.51 20.42
CA ASN A 248 10.33 -3.19 21.03
C ASN A 248 8.97 -2.52 21.25
N ILE A 249 8.71 -2.01 22.45
CA ILE A 249 7.48 -1.30 22.76
C ILE A 249 7.79 0.19 22.81
N TYR A 250 7.08 0.97 22.02
CA TYR A 250 7.29 2.41 21.91
C TYR A 250 6.00 3.17 22.18
N SER A 251 6.15 4.36 22.73
CA SER A 251 5.06 5.32 22.89
C SER A 251 5.36 6.65 22.19
N PHE A 252 4.34 7.20 21.53
CA PHE A 252 4.43 8.40 20.71
C PHE A 252 3.25 9.32 20.93
N LEU A 253 3.44 10.60 20.63
CA LEU A 253 2.38 11.60 20.53
C LEU A 253 2.26 12.02 19.06
N ILE A 254 1.03 12.16 18.58
CA ILE A 254 0.74 12.59 17.22
C ILE A 254 -0.24 13.76 17.22
N SER A 255 -0.05 14.72 16.32
CA SER A 255 -1.01 15.81 16.15
C SER A 255 -2.34 15.31 15.58
N GLU A 256 -3.42 16.02 15.88
CA GLU A 256 -4.76 15.67 15.35
C GLU A 256 -4.79 15.68 13.81
N GLU A 257 -4.08 16.63 13.18
CA GLU A 257 -3.98 16.71 11.72
C GLU A 257 -3.30 15.48 11.10
N MET A 258 -2.23 14.99 11.71
CA MET A 258 -1.53 13.80 11.22
C MET A 258 -2.36 12.53 11.49
N ALA A 259 -3.02 12.43 12.64
CA ALA A 259 -3.91 11.32 12.96
C ALA A 259 -5.08 11.21 11.96
N LYS A 260 -5.67 12.35 11.58
CA LYS A 260 -6.72 12.40 10.53
C LYS A 260 -6.26 11.82 9.19
N LYS A 261 -4.99 12.01 8.80
CA LYS A 261 -4.44 11.40 7.58
C LYS A 261 -4.35 9.88 7.67
N ILE A 262 -4.02 9.35 8.85
CA ILE A 262 -4.00 7.90 9.10
C ILE A 262 -5.43 7.35 9.01
N TRP A 263 -6.39 7.99 9.71
CA TRP A 263 -7.80 7.55 9.70
C TRP A 263 -8.50 7.73 8.35
N ALA A 264 -8.03 8.65 7.51
CA ALA A 264 -8.53 8.79 6.14
C ALA A 264 -8.12 7.63 5.23
N GLU A 265 -7.12 6.83 5.63
CA GLU A 265 -6.59 5.68 4.88
C GLU A 265 -6.02 6.03 3.50
N GLU A 266 -5.78 7.31 3.25
CA GLU A 266 -5.25 7.85 1.98
C GLU A 266 -3.72 7.96 2.00
N THR A 267 -3.08 7.88 3.16
CA THR A 267 -1.62 8.00 3.31
C THR A 267 -1.07 6.82 4.09
N HIS A 268 0.12 6.34 3.70
CA HIS A 268 0.75 5.23 4.41
C HIS A 268 1.10 5.68 5.86
N PRO A 269 0.72 4.94 6.92
CA PRO A 269 0.97 5.39 8.29
C PRO A 269 2.46 5.40 8.67
N LEU A 270 3.27 4.45 8.17
CA LEU A 270 4.69 4.32 8.55
C LEU A 270 5.51 5.61 8.35
N PRO A 271 5.52 6.30 7.19
CA PRO A 271 6.22 7.58 7.04
C PRO A 271 5.82 8.65 8.06
N LEU A 272 4.54 8.68 8.48
CA LEU A 272 4.06 9.64 9.48
C LEU A 272 4.58 9.28 10.88
N ILE A 273 4.63 7.99 11.19
CA ILE A 273 5.12 7.45 12.46
C ILE A 273 6.64 7.62 12.58
N ASP A 274 7.39 7.43 11.50
CA ASP A 274 8.85 7.56 11.47
C ASP A 274 9.34 8.98 11.81
N GLN A 275 8.48 9.99 11.61
CA GLN A 275 8.77 11.39 11.97
C GLN A 275 8.53 11.68 13.45
N LEU A 276 7.85 10.78 14.17
CA LEU A 276 7.50 10.99 15.57
C LEU A 276 8.70 10.69 16.47
N ARG A 277 8.87 11.52 17.49
CA ARG A 277 9.84 11.28 18.55
C ARG A 277 9.25 10.29 19.55
N HIS A 278 10.00 9.26 19.88
CA HIS A 278 9.67 8.37 21.00
C HIS A 278 9.64 9.16 22.31
N ILE A 279 8.55 9.02 23.06
CA ILE A 279 8.28 9.73 24.31
C ILE A 279 7.63 8.72 25.28
N PRO A 280 8.23 8.43 26.46
CA PRO A 280 7.84 7.30 27.32
C PRO A 280 6.58 7.54 28.17
N TRP A 281 5.58 8.24 27.62
CA TRP A 281 4.36 8.58 28.37
C TRP A 281 3.60 7.33 28.85
N MET A 282 3.74 6.20 28.15
CA MET A 282 3.11 4.93 28.48
C MET A 282 3.62 4.36 29.81
N ASP A 283 4.95 4.37 29.98
CA ASP A 283 5.59 3.92 31.23
C ASP A 283 5.19 4.84 32.39
N ASP A 284 5.12 6.13 32.09
CA ASP A 284 4.92 7.18 33.07
C ASP A 284 3.46 7.32 33.54
N LEU A 285 2.48 6.88 32.73
CA LEU A 285 1.05 7.11 32.94
C LEU A 285 0.52 6.56 34.29
N ALA A 286 1.10 5.48 34.80
CA ALA A 286 0.71 4.85 36.06
C ALA A 286 1.90 4.60 37.01
N ASP A 287 3.04 5.26 36.77
CA ASP A 287 4.22 5.18 37.63
C ASP A 287 4.33 6.39 38.57
N ALA A 288 4.97 6.18 39.73
CA ALA A 288 5.32 7.24 40.65
C ALA A 288 6.56 7.98 40.12
N LEU A 289 6.37 9.21 39.65
CA LEU A 289 7.35 10.08 38.98
C LEU A 289 7.59 11.34 39.84
N PRO A 290 8.63 12.14 39.54
CA PRO A 290 9.18 13.12 40.47
C PRO A 290 8.26 14.32 40.72
N ASN A 291 8.60 15.13 41.74
CA ASN A 291 7.90 16.35 42.17
C ASN A 291 8.00 17.51 41.16
N ARG A 292 7.62 17.29 39.90
CA ARG A 292 7.47 18.32 38.88
C ARG A 292 6.29 17.97 37.98
N SER A 293 5.66 18.98 37.41
CA SER A 293 4.61 18.75 36.43
C SER A 293 5.18 18.12 35.17
N LEU A 294 4.47 17.12 34.63
CA LEU A 294 4.78 16.46 33.37
C LEU A 294 3.85 16.88 32.23
N ASP A 295 2.87 17.74 32.51
CA ASP A 295 1.96 18.31 31.49
C ASP A 295 2.72 19.00 30.36
N GLU A 296 3.78 19.75 30.69
CA GLU A 296 4.63 20.44 29.70
C GLU A 296 5.46 19.47 28.83
N PHE A 297 5.68 18.25 29.31
CA PHE A 297 6.46 17.22 28.60
C PHE A 297 5.57 16.30 27.75
N TYR A 298 4.30 16.14 28.12
CA TYR A 298 3.36 15.22 27.48
C TYR A 298 2.16 15.95 26.86
N TRP A 299 1.12 16.18 27.64
CA TRP A 299 -0.05 16.95 27.24
C TRP A 299 -0.72 17.57 28.47
N GLN A 300 -1.49 18.64 28.25
CA GLN A 300 -2.24 19.29 29.30
C GLN A 300 -3.26 18.34 29.95
N GLY A 301 -3.24 18.21 31.27
CA GLY A 301 -4.09 17.29 32.02
C GLY A 301 -3.50 15.89 32.19
N PHE A 302 -2.25 15.66 31.78
CA PHE A 302 -1.55 14.39 32.03
C PHE A 302 -1.43 14.10 33.53
N ASP A 303 -0.98 15.07 34.33
CA ASP A 303 -0.73 14.91 35.76
C ASP A 303 -2.03 14.67 36.53
N VAL A 304 -3.14 15.30 36.12
CA VAL A 304 -4.47 15.11 36.71
C VAL A 304 -4.93 13.67 36.48
N LEU A 305 -4.91 13.23 35.22
CA LEU A 305 -5.29 11.87 34.85
C LEU A 305 -4.41 10.84 35.56
N ARG A 306 -3.10 11.04 35.52
CA ARG A 306 -2.11 10.17 36.16
C ARG A 306 -2.32 10.06 37.66
N SER A 307 -2.55 11.17 38.36
CA SER A 307 -2.79 11.16 39.82
C SER A 307 -4.00 10.31 40.18
N ARG A 308 -5.07 10.43 39.40
CA ARG A 308 -6.30 9.64 39.55
C ARG A 308 -6.04 8.15 39.25
N LEU A 309 -5.34 7.86 38.16
CA LEU A 309 -4.96 6.49 37.79
C LEU A 309 -4.11 5.83 38.86
N ILE A 310 -3.07 6.50 39.37
CA ILE A 310 -2.18 5.96 40.43
C ILE A 310 -2.99 5.61 41.68
N LYS A 311 -3.91 6.49 42.10
CA LYS A 311 -4.77 6.23 43.25
C LYS A 311 -5.57 4.94 43.04
N ASP A 312 -6.32 4.86 41.95
CA ASP A 312 -7.22 3.73 41.72
C ASP A 312 -6.46 2.43 41.39
N PHE A 313 -5.32 2.53 40.71
CA PHE A 313 -4.44 1.41 40.41
C PHE A 313 -3.91 0.75 41.71
N ASN A 314 -3.62 1.56 42.73
CA ASN A 314 -3.19 1.10 44.05
C ASN A 314 -4.35 0.65 44.94
N GLU A 315 -5.60 0.95 44.60
CA GLU A 315 -6.76 0.57 45.41
C GLU A 315 -7.40 -0.73 44.92
N LYS A 316 -7.54 -0.92 43.59
CA LYS A 316 -8.34 -2.03 43.03
C LYS A 316 -7.71 -3.42 43.18
N GLU A 317 -8.49 -4.36 43.71
CA GLU A 317 -8.06 -5.73 44.00
C GLU A 317 -7.64 -6.52 42.76
N PHE A 318 -8.35 -6.41 41.63
CA PHE A 318 -7.99 -7.16 40.42
C PHE A 318 -6.61 -6.76 39.88
N ILE A 319 -6.25 -5.48 40.00
CA ILE A 319 -4.94 -4.96 39.59
C ILE A 319 -3.86 -5.52 40.53
N LYS A 320 -4.10 -5.49 41.85
CA LYS A 320 -3.18 -6.08 42.83
C LYS A 320 -2.98 -7.57 42.63
N HIS A 321 -4.04 -8.31 42.30
CA HIS A 321 -3.99 -9.75 42.05
C HIS A 321 -3.05 -10.08 40.88
N HIS A 322 -3.22 -9.42 39.73
CA HIS A 322 -2.35 -9.63 38.57
C HIS A 322 -0.94 -9.06 38.75
N TRP A 323 -0.81 -7.90 39.42
CA TRP A 323 0.47 -7.24 39.60
C TRP A 323 1.43 -8.01 40.52
N ASN A 324 0.90 -8.59 41.60
CA ASN A 324 1.66 -9.33 42.61
C ASN A 324 1.85 -10.82 42.27
N ASP A 325 1.36 -11.29 41.12
CA ASP A 325 1.61 -12.66 40.68
C ASP A 325 3.08 -12.85 40.29
N SER A 326 3.85 -13.44 41.21
CA SER A 326 5.28 -13.73 41.05
C SER A 326 5.57 -14.78 39.98
N GLU A 327 4.57 -15.58 39.59
CA GLU A 327 4.69 -16.63 38.58
C GLU A 327 4.21 -16.16 37.20
N PHE A 328 3.81 -14.90 37.04
CA PHE A 328 3.21 -14.41 35.81
C PHE A 328 4.08 -14.72 34.57
N HIS A 329 5.39 -14.48 34.61
CA HIS A 329 6.30 -14.85 33.52
C HIS A 329 6.48 -16.37 33.32
N ILE A 330 6.30 -17.15 34.38
CA ILE A 330 6.43 -18.61 34.38
C ILE A 330 5.18 -19.26 33.77
N LYS A 331 4.01 -18.65 33.97
CA LYS A 331 2.73 -19.08 33.39
C LYS A 331 2.61 -18.74 31.90
N HIS A 332 3.39 -17.76 31.44
CA HIS A 332 3.37 -17.29 30.05
C HIS A 332 4.77 -17.34 29.43
N PRO A 333 5.38 -18.53 29.29
CA PRO A 333 6.63 -18.68 28.57
C PRO A 333 6.36 -18.36 27.10
N MET A 334 6.71 -17.14 26.70
CA MET A 334 6.67 -16.72 25.31
C MET A 334 7.99 -17.15 24.67
N ASN A 335 7.98 -18.27 23.96
CA ASN A 335 9.07 -18.60 23.07
C ASN A 335 8.95 -17.71 21.84
N PHE A 336 9.87 -16.76 21.71
CA PHE A 336 9.97 -15.84 20.57
C PHE A 336 10.90 -16.41 19.46
N ASP A 337 11.05 -17.74 19.41
CA ASP A 337 11.92 -18.48 18.48
C ASP A 337 11.57 -18.25 17.01
#